data_AF-A0A9X0D2P0-F1
#
_entry.id   AF-A0A9X0D2P0-F1
#
_cell.length_a   1.000
_cell.length_b   1.000
_cell.length_c   1.000
_cell.angle_alpha   90.00
_cell.angle_beta   90.00
_cell.angle_gamma   90.00
#
_symmetry.space_group_name_H-M   'P 1'
#
loop_
_entity.id
_entity.type
_entity.pdbx_description
1 polymer ?
#
loop_
_entity_poly.entity_id
_entity_poly.type
_entity_poly.pdbx_seq_one_letter_code
_entity_poly.pdbx_strand_id
1 'polypeptide(L)'
;MGWDLAPVCRELRALQWNTSLARDDSLSNMGQSGILVEFSDLSMHHRAPGDLSDSERDSVCDFLEDRILAEERSQLQQLQFVYDSLKSVSFSEFWQCADEVDEESDKQLKQIVKSYFEDCNDKTKKELAALRKARKGSRSIPSSITRDDHVNWDIVARDIRALLGVHHDHSFTGRAVARIFHGIDSPCYPAAVWGRDRRFWRKHLDVEFNSLRKFATQELIRFR
;
A
#
# COMPACT_ATOMS: atom_id res chain seq x y z
N MET A 1 -1.87 -31.43 -2.40
CA MET A 1 -2.50 -31.80 -3.69
C MET A 1 -1.68 -31.33 -4.88
N GLY A 2 -1.14 -30.11 -4.91
CA GLY A 2 -0.19 -29.69 -5.97
C GLY A 2 -0.82 -29.56 -7.36
N TRP A 3 -2.14 -29.40 -7.43
CA TRP A 3 -2.89 -29.28 -8.68
C TRP A 3 -2.99 -27.82 -9.11
N ASP A 4 -3.07 -27.61 -10.41
CA ASP A 4 -3.42 -26.31 -10.98
C ASP A 4 -4.90 -25.98 -10.74
N LEU A 5 -5.23 -24.69 -10.71
CA LEU A 5 -6.58 -24.22 -10.43
C LEU A 5 -7.61 -24.68 -11.47
N ALA A 6 -7.25 -24.69 -12.76
CA ALA A 6 -8.18 -25.04 -13.83
C ALA A 6 -8.67 -26.51 -13.77
N PRO A 7 -7.79 -27.51 -13.57
CA PRO A 7 -8.21 -28.88 -13.27
C PRO A 7 -9.14 -28.97 -12.06
N VAL A 8 -8.80 -28.30 -10.94
CA VAL A 8 -9.64 -28.31 -9.74
C VAL A 8 -11.03 -27.77 -10.03
N CYS A 9 -11.14 -26.62 -10.70
CA CYS A 9 -12.43 -26.04 -11.08
C CYS A 9 -13.23 -26.95 -12.02
N ARG A 10 -12.55 -27.68 -12.91
CA ARG A 10 -13.20 -28.63 -13.82
C ARG A 10 -13.77 -29.82 -13.06
N GLU A 11 -12.99 -30.43 -12.18
CA GLU A 11 -13.44 -31.57 -11.36
C GLU A 11 -14.60 -31.16 -10.44
N LEU A 12 -14.53 -29.96 -9.85
CA LEU A 12 -15.66 -29.44 -9.06
C LEU A 12 -16.92 -29.28 -9.91
N ARG A 13 -16.83 -28.71 -11.12
CA ARG A 13 -17.99 -28.62 -12.02
C ARG A 13 -18.47 -29.98 -12.52
N ALA A 14 -17.58 -30.96 -12.64
CA ALA A 14 -17.95 -32.31 -13.06
C ALA A 14 -18.88 -33.00 -12.04
N LEU A 15 -18.84 -32.61 -10.76
CA LEU A 15 -19.77 -33.10 -9.74
C LEU A 15 -21.24 -32.82 -10.04
N GLN A 16 -21.56 -31.85 -10.91
CA GLN A 16 -22.94 -31.58 -11.36
C GLN A 16 -23.49 -32.73 -12.23
N TRP A 17 -22.62 -33.62 -12.70
CA TRP A 17 -22.97 -34.77 -13.53
C TRP A 17 -22.60 -36.07 -12.82
N ASN A 18 -23.45 -37.07 -12.95
CA ASN A 18 -23.25 -38.42 -12.45
C ASN A 18 -23.59 -39.44 -13.55
N THR A 19 -22.54 -39.97 -14.17
CA THR A 19 -22.63 -40.95 -15.25
C THR A 19 -23.25 -42.28 -14.83
N SER A 20 -23.26 -42.61 -13.54
CA SER A 20 -23.90 -43.83 -13.01
C SER A 20 -25.44 -43.73 -12.95
N LEU A 21 -25.99 -42.51 -12.95
CA LEU A 21 -27.43 -42.25 -12.93
C LEU A 21 -28.04 -42.13 -14.34
N ALA A 22 -27.22 -42.11 -15.40
CA ALA A 22 -27.65 -41.99 -16.79
C ALA A 22 -28.14 -43.33 -17.39
N ARG A 23 -28.94 -44.08 -16.62
CA ARG A 23 -29.18 -45.51 -16.90
C ARG A 23 -30.47 -45.83 -17.65
N ASP A 24 -31.23 -44.85 -18.12
CA ASP A 24 -32.40 -45.12 -18.96
C ASP A 24 -32.64 -44.04 -20.02
N ASP A 25 -32.95 -44.50 -21.23
CA ASP A 25 -33.12 -43.74 -22.49
C ASP A 25 -34.43 -42.91 -22.52
N SER A 26 -34.93 -42.50 -21.35
CA SER A 26 -36.18 -41.75 -21.17
C SER A 26 -35.94 -40.31 -20.69
N LEU A 27 -35.57 -39.45 -21.63
CA LEU A 27 -35.91 -38.02 -21.81
C LEU A 27 -36.23 -37.09 -20.61
N SER A 28 -35.73 -37.27 -19.39
CA SER A 28 -35.97 -36.25 -18.35
C SER A 28 -34.83 -35.86 -17.43
N ASN A 29 -33.79 -36.68 -17.20
CA ASN A 29 -32.60 -36.23 -16.46
C ASN A 29 -31.34 -36.95 -16.97
N MET A 30 -30.59 -36.30 -17.86
CA MET A 30 -29.33 -36.76 -18.49
C MET A 30 -28.16 -36.93 -17.49
N GLY A 31 -28.35 -37.71 -16.43
CA GLY A 31 -27.31 -37.94 -15.42
C GLY A 31 -26.89 -36.67 -14.68
N GLN A 32 -27.79 -35.70 -14.44
CA GLN A 32 -27.52 -34.59 -13.53
C GLN A 32 -27.57 -35.09 -12.08
N SER A 33 -26.59 -34.71 -11.26
CA SER A 33 -26.46 -35.18 -9.88
C SER A 33 -27.36 -34.44 -8.87
N GLY A 34 -27.96 -33.31 -9.29
CA GLY A 34 -28.70 -32.40 -8.39
C GLY A 34 -27.81 -31.45 -7.57
N ILE A 35 -26.48 -31.54 -7.74
CA ILE A 35 -25.52 -30.62 -7.11
C ILE A 35 -25.35 -29.40 -7.99
N LEU A 36 -25.50 -28.20 -7.43
CA LEU A 36 -25.13 -26.95 -8.07
C LEU A 36 -23.77 -26.48 -7.53
N VAL A 37 -22.85 -26.16 -8.43
CA VAL A 37 -21.51 -25.66 -8.07
C VAL A 37 -21.38 -24.22 -8.55
N GLU A 38 -21.24 -23.32 -7.59
CA GLU A 38 -21.04 -21.89 -7.81
C GLU A 38 -19.67 -21.48 -7.26
N PHE A 39 -18.98 -20.60 -7.98
CA PHE A 39 -17.75 -19.99 -7.52
C PHE A 39 -18.02 -18.54 -7.15
N SER A 40 -17.73 -18.19 -5.90
CA SER A 40 -17.81 -16.82 -5.38
C SER A 40 -16.41 -16.21 -5.24
N ASP A 41 -16.36 -14.98 -4.70
CA ASP A 41 -15.13 -14.34 -4.21
C ASP A 41 -14.04 -14.21 -5.28
N LEU A 42 -14.27 -13.27 -6.21
CA LEU A 42 -13.26 -12.88 -7.18
C LEU A 42 -11.99 -12.45 -6.43
N SER A 43 -10.92 -13.18 -6.67
CA SER A 43 -9.65 -13.02 -5.98
C SER A 43 -8.50 -13.01 -6.99
N MET A 44 -7.37 -12.44 -6.58
CA MET A 44 -6.17 -12.45 -7.40
C MET A 44 -5.37 -13.73 -7.14
N HIS A 45 -5.09 -14.49 -8.20
CA HIS A 45 -4.27 -15.69 -8.11
C HIS A 45 -2.79 -15.32 -8.21
N HIS A 46 -2.10 -15.35 -7.07
CA HIS A 46 -0.66 -15.07 -6.98
C HIS A 46 0.10 -16.24 -6.38
N ARG A 47 1.31 -16.46 -6.90
CA ARG A 47 2.29 -17.37 -6.29
C ARG A 47 3.37 -16.52 -5.64
N ALA A 48 3.51 -16.64 -4.33
CA ALA A 48 4.53 -15.95 -3.56
C ALA A 48 5.39 -16.98 -2.81
N PRO A 49 6.68 -16.71 -2.59
CA PRO A 49 7.50 -17.48 -1.67
C PRO A 49 6.90 -17.39 -0.25
N GLY A 50 6.87 -18.51 0.45
CA GLY A 50 6.27 -18.63 1.79
C GLY A 50 7.26 -18.52 2.95
N ASP A 51 8.52 -18.21 2.65
CA ASP A 51 9.68 -18.27 3.56
C ASP A 51 10.28 -16.89 3.87
N LEU A 52 9.57 -15.80 3.55
CA LEU A 52 10.04 -14.45 3.83
C LEU A 52 10.15 -14.21 5.34
N SER A 53 11.34 -13.77 5.77
CA SER A 53 11.59 -13.30 7.11
C SER A 53 10.84 -12.00 7.42
N ASP A 54 10.67 -11.72 8.71
CA ASP A 54 10.07 -10.47 9.21
C ASP A 54 10.70 -9.21 8.61
N SER A 55 12.03 -9.19 8.50
CA SER A 55 12.78 -8.09 7.88
C SER A 55 12.52 -7.97 6.38
N GLU A 56 12.39 -9.08 5.67
CA GLU A 56 12.10 -9.06 4.23
C GLU A 56 10.67 -8.59 3.97
N ARG A 57 9.70 -9.05 4.76
CA ARG A 57 8.30 -8.55 4.72
C ARG A 57 8.26 -7.05 4.98
N ASP A 58 9.01 -6.58 5.98
CA ASP A 58 9.12 -5.16 6.31
C ASP A 58 9.75 -4.35 5.16
N SER A 59 10.73 -4.91 4.44
CA SER A 59 11.37 -4.28 3.28
C SER A 59 10.43 -4.18 2.07
N VAL A 60 9.52 -5.14 1.89
CA VAL A 60 8.47 -5.08 0.86
C VAL A 60 7.51 -3.95 1.17
N CYS A 61 7.06 -3.83 2.42
CA CYS A 61 6.21 -2.71 2.84
C CYS A 61 6.90 -1.35 2.61
N ASP A 62 8.19 -1.26 2.93
CA ASP A 62 9.00 -0.07 2.66
C ASP A 62 9.04 0.25 1.16
N PHE A 63 9.32 -0.73 0.31
CA PHE A 63 9.33 -0.53 -1.13
C PHE A 63 7.99 -0.02 -1.66
N LEU A 64 6.87 -0.57 -1.18
CA LEU A 64 5.53 -0.16 -1.59
C LEU A 64 5.22 1.28 -1.14
N GLU A 65 5.60 1.66 0.09
CA GLU A 65 5.47 3.03 0.59
C GLU A 65 6.27 4.01 -0.29
N ASP A 66 7.53 3.68 -0.61
CA ASP A 66 8.36 4.54 -1.47
C ASP A 66 7.78 4.68 -2.87
N ARG A 67 7.18 3.61 -3.41
CA ARG A 67 6.51 3.63 -4.71
C ARG A 67 5.29 4.56 -4.71
N ILE A 68 4.46 4.48 -3.66
CA ILE A 68 3.27 5.32 -3.50
C ILE A 68 3.68 6.78 -3.34
N LEU A 69 4.63 7.09 -2.46
CA LEU A 69 5.11 8.46 -2.24
C LEU A 69 5.75 9.06 -3.50
N ALA A 70 6.48 8.25 -4.28
CA ALA A 70 7.05 8.69 -5.53
C ALA A 70 5.96 9.05 -6.56
N GLU A 71 4.90 8.23 -6.66
CA GLU A 71 3.75 8.52 -7.52
C GLU A 71 3.02 9.78 -7.07
N GLU A 72 2.71 9.89 -5.78
CA GLU A 72 2.03 11.06 -5.21
C GLU A 72 2.80 12.36 -5.52
N ARG A 73 4.10 12.39 -5.22
CA ARG A 73 4.95 13.56 -5.47
C ARG A 73 5.05 13.91 -6.95
N SER A 74 5.22 12.91 -7.80
CA SER A 74 5.30 13.09 -9.26
C SER A 74 3.99 13.66 -9.82
N GLN A 75 2.85 13.12 -9.39
CA GLN A 75 1.53 13.58 -9.82
C GLN A 75 1.21 15.00 -9.32
N LEU A 76 1.58 15.33 -8.07
CA LEU A 76 1.45 16.70 -7.57
C LEU A 76 2.32 17.69 -8.33
N GLN A 77 3.57 17.32 -8.65
CA GLN A 77 4.44 18.13 -9.49
C GLN A 77 3.89 18.30 -10.91
N GLN A 78 3.27 17.27 -11.48
CA GLN A 78 2.61 17.36 -12.79
C GLN A 78 1.41 18.32 -12.75
N LEU A 79 0.59 18.23 -11.70
CA LEU A 79 -0.55 19.14 -11.51
C LEU A 79 -0.08 20.58 -11.37
N GLN A 80 0.93 20.83 -10.53
CA GLN A 80 1.53 22.15 -10.36
C GLN A 80 2.12 22.67 -11.67
N PHE A 81 2.82 21.80 -12.41
CA PHE A 81 3.38 22.16 -13.72
C PHE A 81 2.30 22.57 -14.72
N VAL A 82 1.20 21.82 -14.81
CA VAL A 82 0.07 22.18 -15.69
C VAL A 82 -0.52 23.52 -15.28
N TYR A 83 -0.74 23.73 -13.98
CA TYR A 83 -1.25 24.99 -13.45
C TYR A 83 -0.33 26.16 -13.81
N ASP A 84 0.96 26.08 -13.49
CA ASP A 84 1.93 27.15 -13.74
C ASP A 84 2.10 27.41 -15.24
N SER A 85 2.13 26.35 -16.06
CA SER A 85 2.24 26.45 -17.51
C SER A 85 1.07 27.20 -18.11
N LEU A 86 -0.17 26.78 -17.79
CA LEU A 86 -1.37 27.44 -18.30
C LEU A 86 -1.52 28.84 -17.72
N LYS A 87 -1.17 29.05 -16.45
CA LYS A 87 -1.24 30.36 -15.81
C LYS A 87 -0.27 31.35 -16.45
N SER A 88 0.92 30.91 -16.85
CA SER A 88 1.95 31.75 -17.48
C SER A 88 1.55 32.35 -18.82
N VAL A 89 0.65 31.69 -19.56
CA VAL A 89 0.13 32.14 -20.87
C VAL A 89 -1.34 32.59 -20.77
N SER A 90 -1.87 32.70 -19.55
CA SER A 90 -3.26 33.11 -19.31
C SER A 90 -3.39 34.62 -19.17
N PHE A 91 -4.50 35.12 -19.68
CA PHE A 91 -4.96 36.48 -19.42
C PHE A 91 -5.81 36.53 -18.13
N SER A 92 -5.94 37.72 -17.54
CA SER A 92 -6.81 37.90 -16.37
C SER A 92 -8.29 37.75 -16.75
N GLU A 93 -8.63 38.16 -17.96
CA GLU A 93 -9.99 38.26 -18.46
C GLU A 93 -10.06 37.84 -19.93
N PHE A 94 -11.13 37.17 -20.35
CA PHE A 94 -11.19 36.53 -21.67
C PHE A 94 -11.15 37.51 -22.85
N TRP A 95 -11.64 38.74 -22.68
CA TRP A 95 -11.69 39.72 -23.77
C TRP A 95 -10.31 40.21 -24.20
N GLN A 96 -9.28 40.03 -23.36
CA GLN A 96 -7.90 40.38 -23.72
C GLN A 96 -7.36 39.53 -24.89
N CYS A 97 -8.01 38.41 -25.20
CA CYS A 97 -7.66 37.50 -26.30
C CYS A 97 -8.88 37.07 -27.12
N ALA A 98 -9.96 37.87 -27.15
CA ALA A 98 -11.19 37.50 -27.84
C ALA A 98 -11.18 37.83 -29.35
N ASP A 99 -10.45 38.88 -29.75
CA ASP A 99 -10.46 39.36 -31.13
C ASP A 99 -9.33 38.74 -31.97
N GLU A 100 -8.10 38.75 -31.47
CA GLU A 100 -6.93 38.16 -32.12
C GLU A 100 -6.20 37.20 -31.17
N VAL A 101 -5.55 36.19 -31.76
CA VAL A 101 -4.71 35.24 -31.02
C VAL A 101 -3.40 35.93 -30.65
N ASP A 102 -3.01 35.85 -29.38
CA ASP A 102 -1.67 36.24 -28.96
C ASP A 102 -0.64 35.20 -29.43
N GLU A 103 0.03 35.54 -30.54
CA GLU A 103 1.08 34.75 -31.18
C GLU A 103 2.27 34.45 -30.26
N GLU A 104 2.54 35.28 -29.26
CA GLU A 104 3.62 35.06 -28.29
C GLU A 104 3.25 33.95 -27.31
N SER A 105 2.08 34.08 -26.67
CA SER A 105 1.53 33.05 -25.77
C SER A 105 1.28 31.71 -26.46
N ASP A 106 0.82 31.70 -27.72
CA ASP A 106 0.63 30.48 -28.51
C ASP A 106 1.96 29.75 -28.76
N LYS A 107 3.01 30.48 -29.17
CA LYS A 107 4.35 29.91 -29.37
C LYS A 107 4.93 29.39 -28.07
N GLN A 108 4.77 30.15 -26.97
CA GLN A 108 5.23 29.75 -25.65
C GLN A 108 4.54 28.46 -25.18
N LEU A 109 3.21 28.36 -25.29
CA LEU A 109 2.47 27.16 -24.90
C LEU A 109 2.89 25.94 -25.73
N LYS A 110 3.03 26.09 -27.06
CA LYS A 110 3.51 25.02 -27.94
C LYS A 110 4.91 24.56 -27.55
N GLN A 111 5.80 25.48 -27.18
CA GLN A 111 7.14 25.15 -26.72
C GLN A 111 7.13 24.40 -25.38
N ILE A 112 6.31 24.81 -24.42
CA ILE A 112 6.14 24.13 -23.12
C ILE A 112 5.62 22.70 -23.31
N VAL A 113 4.60 22.51 -24.15
CA VAL A 113 4.03 21.19 -24.45
C VAL A 113 5.09 20.31 -25.11
N LYS A 114 5.81 20.85 -26.11
CA LYS A 114 6.86 20.13 -26.81
C LYS A 114 7.98 19.69 -25.87
N SER A 115 8.51 20.59 -25.03
CA SER A 115 9.58 20.26 -24.09
C SER A 115 9.14 19.22 -23.05
N TYR A 116 7.91 19.29 -22.56
CA TYR A 116 7.37 18.31 -21.61
C TYR A 116 7.38 16.88 -22.16
N PHE A 117 7.02 16.71 -23.44
CA PHE A 117 7.01 15.38 -24.07
C PHE A 117 8.39 14.94 -24.57
N GLU A 118 9.31 15.86 -24.85
CA GLU A 118 10.71 15.55 -25.18
C GLU A 118 11.51 15.07 -23.95
N ASP A 119 11.13 15.48 -22.73
CA ASP A 119 11.84 15.17 -21.49
C ASP A 119 11.74 13.71 -21.00
N CYS A 120 11.15 12.78 -21.75
CA CYS A 120 10.94 11.35 -21.41
C CYS A 120 10.21 11.09 -20.06
N ASN A 121 9.81 12.13 -19.34
CA ASN A 121 9.07 12.20 -18.07
C ASN A 121 9.36 11.08 -17.04
N ASP A 122 10.64 10.81 -16.78
CA ASP A 122 11.09 9.82 -15.77
C ASP A 122 10.99 10.33 -14.31
N LYS A 123 10.16 11.34 -14.04
CA LYS A 123 10.05 12.00 -12.72
C LYS A 123 9.79 11.01 -11.60
N THR A 124 8.82 10.09 -11.78
CA THR A 124 8.52 9.10 -10.75
C THR A 124 9.70 8.16 -10.45
N LYS A 125 10.49 7.78 -11.47
CA LYS A 125 11.69 6.94 -11.25
C LYS A 125 12.78 7.71 -10.50
N LYS A 126 12.96 9.00 -10.81
CA LYS A 126 13.89 9.89 -10.11
C LYS A 126 13.49 10.07 -8.65
N GLU A 127 12.21 10.33 -8.39
CA GLU A 127 11.65 10.45 -7.04
C GLU A 127 11.82 9.15 -6.25
N LEU A 128 11.53 8.00 -6.87
CA LEU A 128 11.73 6.69 -6.24
C LEU A 128 13.20 6.42 -5.90
N ALA A 129 14.14 6.80 -6.79
CA ALA A 129 15.56 6.67 -6.53
C ALA A 129 16.02 7.59 -5.37
N ALA A 130 15.49 8.82 -5.31
CA ALA A 130 15.76 9.76 -4.23
C ALA A 130 15.25 9.25 -2.87
N LEU A 131 14.02 8.72 -2.82
CA LEU A 131 13.43 8.13 -1.61
C LEU A 131 14.23 6.93 -1.12
N ARG A 132 14.61 6.01 -2.02
CA ARG A 132 15.46 4.86 -1.69
C ARG A 132 16.81 5.29 -1.12
N LYS A 133 17.43 6.34 -1.68
CA LYS A 133 18.70 6.89 -1.17
C LYS A 133 18.52 7.51 0.21
N ALA A 134 17.46 8.28 0.42
CA ALA A 134 17.15 8.90 1.71
C ALA A 134 16.95 7.85 2.82
N ARG A 135 16.22 6.77 2.52
CA ARG A 135 15.97 5.67 3.46
C ARG A 135 17.25 4.91 3.84
N LYS A 136 18.11 4.61 2.87
CA LYS A 136 19.43 3.99 3.13
C LYS A 136 20.37 4.90 3.94
N GLY A 137 20.24 6.21 3.78
CA GLY A 137 21.09 7.20 4.44
C GLY A 137 20.71 7.57 5.88
N SER A 138 19.69 6.92 6.48
CA SER A 138 19.21 7.24 7.84
C SER A 138 18.96 8.74 8.09
N ARG A 139 18.47 9.47 7.08
CA ARG A 139 17.90 10.80 7.31
C ARG A 139 16.40 10.69 7.23
N SER A 140 15.75 11.22 8.26
CA SER A 140 14.32 11.50 8.31
C SER A 140 13.80 11.81 6.92
N ILE A 141 12.82 11.02 6.43
CA ILE A 141 11.98 11.51 5.35
C ILE A 141 11.18 12.62 6.03
N PRO A 142 11.33 13.90 5.64
CA PRO A 142 10.57 14.96 6.28
C PRO A 142 9.09 14.66 6.02
N SER A 143 8.36 14.24 7.04
CA SER A 143 6.92 14.30 7.02
C SER A 143 6.54 15.76 7.23
N SER A 144 5.52 16.23 6.51
CA SER A 144 5.06 17.63 6.57
C SER A 144 4.36 17.98 7.90
N ILE A 145 4.40 17.08 8.89
CA ILE A 145 3.70 17.19 10.16
C ILE A 145 4.73 17.02 11.27
N THR A 146 5.31 18.14 11.71
CA THR A 146 6.10 18.22 12.95
C THR A 146 5.17 17.91 14.14
N ARG A 147 5.12 16.64 14.53
CA ARG A 147 4.36 16.14 15.70
C ARG A 147 5.26 15.63 16.83
N ASP A 148 6.57 15.54 16.62
CA ASP A 148 7.46 14.84 17.54
C ASP A 148 8.07 15.70 18.65
N ASP A 149 7.97 17.03 18.59
CA ASP A 149 8.65 17.93 19.55
C ASP A 149 8.14 17.77 21.00
N HIS A 150 6.97 17.16 21.19
CA HIS A 150 6.36 16.92 22.51
C HIS A 150 6.17 15.44 22.86
N VAL A 151 6.74 14.52 22.08
CA VAL A 151 6.60 13.08 22.35
C VAL A 151 7.47 12.69 23.54
N ASN A 152 6.83 12.15 24.59
CA ASN A 152 7.55 11.59 25.73
C ASN A 152 8.03 10.16 25.42
N TRP A 153 9.23 10.07 24.82
CA TRP A 153 9.83 8.80 24.42
C TRP A 153 10.11 7.85 25.58
N ASP A 154 10.26 8.33 26.82
CA ASP A 154 10.44 7.45 27.99
C ASP A 154 9.17 6.68 28.33
N ILE A 155 8.00 7.31 28.18
CA ILE A 155 6.70 6.65 28.33
C ILE A 155 6.53 5.61 27.22
N VAL A 156 6.79 5.99 25.97
CA VAL A 156 6.73 5.09 24.82
C VAL A 156 7.64 3.87 25.02
N ALA A 157 8.89 4.07 25.47
CA ALA A 157 9.83 2.99 25.73
C ALA A 157 9.32 2.04 26.84
N ARG A 158 8.78 2.59 27.93
CA ARG A 158 8.20 1.80 29.01
C ARG A 158 7.04 0.94 28.50
N ASP A 159 6.19 1.51 27.65
CA ASP A 159 5.04 0.84 27.10
C ASP A 159 5.43 -0.26 26.09
N ILE A 160 6.45 0.00 25.27
CA ILE A 160 7.06 -1.03 24.41
C ILE A 160 7.59 -2.18 25.28
N ARG A 161 8.37 -1.91 26.32
CA ARG A 161 8.91 -2.97 27.19
C ARG A 161 7.79 -3.73 27.92
N ALA A 162 6.73 -3.05 28.33
CA ALA A 162 5.56 -3.68 28.93
C ALA A 162 4.85 -4.61 27.94
N LEU A 163 4.70 -4.20 26.68
CA LEU A 163 4.15 -5.04 25.61
C LEU A 163 4.99 -6.31 25.43
N LEU A 164 6.32 -6.16 25.36
CA LEU A 164 7.26 -7.28 25.20
C LEU A 164 7.27 -8.22 26.40
N GLY A 165 7.13 -7.69 27.62
CA GLY A 165 7.05 -8.51 28.83
C GLY A 165 5.77 -9.34 28.90
N VAL A 166 4.62 -8.74 28.55
CA VAL A 166 3.32 -9.44 28.54
C VAL A 166 3.27 -10.50 27.45
N HIS A 167 3.81 -10.19 26.26
CA HIS A 167 3.80 -11.06 25.09
C HIS A 167 5.20 -11.60 24.75
N HIS A 168 5.88 -12.17 25.73
CA HIS A 168 7.25 -12.68 25.61
C HIS A 168 7.36 -13.89 24.67
N ASP A 169 6.24 -14.53 24.37
CA ASP A 169 6.08 -15.62 23.41
C ASP A 169 6.02 -15.15 21.95
N HIS A 170 5.85 -13.85 21.71
CA HIS A 170 5.77 -13.27 20.38
C HIS A 170 7.07 -12.58 19.96
N SER A 171 7.48 -12.84 18.72
CA SER A 171 8.51 -12.05 18.04
C SER A 171 7.88 -10.84 17.37
N PHE A 172 8.30 -9.64 17.74
CA PHE A 172 7.81 -8.39 17.16
C PHE A 172 8.87 -7.72 16.28
N THR A 173 8.41 -7.07 15.21
CA THR A 173 9.17 -6.03 14.50
C THR A 173 8.77 -4.64 14.99
N GLY A 174 9.60 -3.63 14.74
CA GLY A 174 9.23 -2.24 15.07
C GLY A 174 7.94 -1.80 14.37
N ARG A 175 7.67 -2.33 13.16
CA ARG A 175 6.40 -2.09 12.44
C ARG A 175 5.23 -2.77 13.15
N ALA A 176 5.38 -4.00 13.62
CA ALA A 176 4.34 -4.69 14.39
C ALA A 176 3.95 -3.90 15.65
N VAL A 177 4.96 -3.46 16.41
CA VAL A 177 4.77 -2.64 17.61
C VAL A 177 4.05 -1.33 17.28
N ALA A 178 4.50 -0.60 16.26
CA ALA A 178 3.85 0.64 15.83
C ALA A 178 2.40 0.42 15.39
N ARG A 179 2.10 -0.66 14.66
CA ARG A 179 0.72 -1.01 14.27
C ARG A 179 -0.17 -1.26 15.48
N ILE A 180 0.30 -2.00 16.48
CA ILE A 180 -0.45 -2.25 17.72
C ILE A 180 -0.75 -0.93 18.42
N PHE A 181 0.26 -0.08 18.61
CA PHE A 181 0.07 1.21 19.29
C PHE A 181 -0.79 2.22 18.54
N HIS A 182 -0.85 2.15 17.20
CA HIS A 182 -1.80 2.91 16.40
C HIS A 182 -3.17 2.22 16.23
N GLY A 183 -3.27 0.96 16.63
CA GLY A 183 -4.45 0.12 16.44
C GLY A 183 -4.79 -0.15 14.98
N ILE A 184 -3.78 -0.48 14.18
CA ILE A 184 -3.92 -0.92 12.79
C ILE A 184 -3.84 -2.45 12.77
N ASP A 185 -4.91 -3.10 12.33
CA ASP A 185 -5.04 -4.56 12.28
C ASP A 185 -4.05 -5.20 11.32
N SER A 186 -3.50 -6.37 11.64
CA SER A 186 -2.73 -7.14 10.67
C SER A 186 -3.09 -8.62 10.74
N PRO A 187 -2.75 -9.44 9.72
CA PRO A 187 -3.01 -10.87 9.76
C PRO A 187 -2.43 -11.56 11.01
N CYS A 188 -1.24 -11.15 11.44
CA CYS A 188 -0.59 -11.67 12.66
C CYS A 188 -1.13 -11.04 13.95
N TYR A 189 -1.68 -9.83 13.87
CA TYR A 189 -2.22 -9.08 15.01
C TYR A 189 -3.63 -8.54 14.72
N PRO A 190 -4.66 -9.41 14.60
CA PRO A 190 -6.00 -8.98 14.19
C PRO A 190 -6.66 -8.15 15.29
N ALA A 191 -7.35 -7.07 14.90
CA ALA A 191 -8.05 -6.19 15.85
C ALA A 191 -9.10 -6.91 16.70
N ALA A 192 -9.74 -7.97 16.17
CA ALA A 192 -10.70 -8.78 16.92
C ALA A 192 -10.11 -9.42 18.19
N VAL A 193 -8.80 -9.67 18.20
CA VAL A 193 -8.05 -10.27 19.31
C VAL A 193 -7.26 -9.19 20.04
N TRP A 194 -6.35 -8.51 19.34
CA TRP A 194 -5.41 -7.54 19.92
C TRP A 194 -6.08 -6.21 20.31
N GLY A 195 -7.17 -5.84 19.66
CA GLY A 195 -7.93 -4.62 19.96
C GLY A 195 -8.65 -4.64 21.31
N ARG A 196 -8.73 -5.80 21.95
CA ARG A 196 -9.28 -5.95 23.30
C ARG A 196 -8.30 -5.47 24.37
N ASP A 197 -6.99 -5.59 24.13
CA ASP A 197 -5.99 -5.11 25.08
C ASP A 197 -5.73 -3.60 24.89
N ARG A 198 -6.56 -2.80 25.55
CA ARG A 198 -6.49 -1.33 25.53
C ARG A 198 -5.24 -0.75 26.18
N ARG A 199 -4.42 -1.58 26.87
CA ARG A 199 -3.13 -1.13 27.43
C ARG A 199 -2.11 -0.82 26.35
N PHE A 200 -2.28 -1.41 25.16
CA PHE A 200 -1.37 -1.23 24.04
C PHE A 200 -2.10 -0.77 22.78
N TRP A 201 -3.31 -1.26 22.52
CA TRP A 201 -4.04 -0.91 21.31
C TRP A 201 -4.47 0.56 21.28
N ARG A 202 -4.13 1.29 20.20
CA ARG A 202 -4.47 2.72 20.01
C ARG A 202 -3.95 3.65 21.12
N LYS A 203 -2.85 3.28 21.80
CA LYS A 203 -2.30 4.05 22.92
C LYS A 203 -1.44 5.25 22.50
N HIS A 204 -0.69 5.14 21.41
CA HIS A 204 0.19 6.22 20.93
C HIS A 204 -0.28 6.74 19.57
N LEU A 205 -1.53 7.22 19.51
CA LEU A 205 -2.10 7.82 18.30
C LEU A 205 -1.57 9.24 18.02
N ASP A 206 -1.02 9.87 19.05
CA ASP A 206 -0.41 11.20 19.05
C ASP A 206 0.99 11.22 18.43
N VAL A 207 1.69 10.08 18.45
CA VAL A 207 3.04 9.92 17.89
C VAL A 207 2.95 9.63 16.38
N GLU A 208 3.87 10.15 15.58
CA GLU A 208 3.92 9.82 14.16
C GLU A 208 4.33 8.35 13.95
N PHE A 209 3.64 7.64 13.06
CA PHE A 209 3.78 6.19 12.88
C PHE A 209 5.21 5.77 12.52
N ASN A 210 5.85 6.48 11.59
CA ASN A 210 7.20 6.16 11.14
C ASN A 210 8.26 6.47 12.21
N SER A 211 8.09 7.53 12.99
CA SER A 211 8.89 7.83 14.17
C SER A 211 8.75 6.75 15.24
N LEU A 212 7.52 6.36 15.59
CA LEU A 212 7.25 5.29 16.55
C LEU A 212 7.84 3.96 16.07
N ARG A 213 7.68 3.62 14.79
CA ARG A 213 8.28 2.41 14.18
C ARG A 213 9.80 2.40 14.35
N LYS A 214 10.49 3.49 14.01
CA LYS A 214 11.96 3.58 14.14
C LYS A 214 12.40 3.44 15.58
N PHE A 215 11.74 4.16 16.49
CA PHE A 215 12.03 4.10 17.91
C PHE A 215 11.79 2.69 18.48
N ALA A 216 10.67 2.05 18.11
CA ALA A 216 10.37 0.69 18.50
C ALA A 216 11.42 -0.30 17.99
N THR A 217 11.92 -0.15 16.75
CA THR A 217 13.04 -0.97 16.25
C THR A 217 14.29 -0.81 17.13
N GLN A 218 14.63 0.41 17.55
CA GLN A 218 15.78 0.64 18.43
C GLN A 218 15.57 0.03 19.83
N GLU A 219 14.37 0.17 20.41
CA GLU A 219 14.04 -0.43 21.70
C GLU A 219 14.03 -1.96 21.65
N LEU A 220 13.56 -2.57 20.56
CA LEU A 220 13.63 -4.02 20.34
C LEU A 220 15.08 -4.54 20.30
N ILE A 221 16.00 -3.78 19.70
CA ILE A 221 17.43 -4.13 19.67
C ILE A 221 18.03 -4.03 21.07
N ARG A 222 17.63 -3.03 21.88
CA ARG A 222 18.11 -2.86 23.26
C ARG A 222 17.54 -3.89 24.23
N PHE A 223 16.37 -4.44 23.93
CA PHE A 223 15.67 -5.41 24.78
C PHE A 223 16.17 -6.85 24.59
N ARG A 224 16.77 -7.14 23.44
CA ARG A 224 17.43 -8.43 23.15
C ARG A 224 18.84 -8.45 23.72
#